data_AF-A0A842WN89-F1
#
_entry.id   AF-A0A842WN89-F1
#
_cell.length_a   1.000
_cell.length_b   1.000
_cell.length_c   1.000
_cell.angle_alpha   90.00
_cell.angle_beta   90.00
_cell.angle_gamma   90.00
#
_symmetry.space_group_name_H-M   'P 1'
#
loop_
_entity.id
_entity.type
_entity.pdbx_description
1 polymer ?
#
loop_
_entity_poly.entity_id
_entity_poly.type
_entity_poly.pdbx_seq_one_letter_code
_entity_poly.pdbx_strand_id
1 'polypeptide(L)'
;MKKVFGIPMEKKKELTALLEADPYEKGSFAMMGYKLKDGNQVGGDEKVIYLYISGDDEKVGAAGEKLKELRVDVPAELEEKIIGIIAEEEDKAASGMGDIFG
;
A
#
# COMPACT_ATOMS: atom_id res chain seq x y z
N MET A 1 9.86 0.01 -8.36
CA MET A 1 10.05 -0.60 -7.03
C MET A 1 8.71 -0.82 -6.33
N LYS A 2 8.65 -1.78 -5.41
CA LYS A 2 7.49 -2.06 -4.55
C LYS A 2 7.94 -1.91 -3.10
N LYS A 3 7.13 -1.27 -2.26
CA LYS A 3 7.44 -1.06 -0.85
C LYS A 3 6.18 -1.14 0.00
N VAL A 4 6.31 -1.65 1.22
CA VAL A 4 5.24 -1.67 2.21
C VAL A 4 5.60 -0.78 3.39
N PHE A 5 4.64 0.02 3.83
CA PHE A 5 4.71 0.82 5.04
C PHE A 5 3.64 0.35 6.02
N GLY A 6 4.00 0.13 7.28
CA GLY A 6 3.03 -0.16 8.33
C GLY A 6 2.56 1.14 8.96
N ILE A 7 1.27 1.32 9.19
CA ILE A 7 0.68 2.50 9.82
C ILE A 7 -0.23 2.02 10.95
N PRO A 8 -0.09 2.53 12.18
CA PRO A 8 -1.02 2.21 13.26
C PRO A 8 -2.45 2.57 12.87
N MET A 9 -3.41 1.70 13.20
CA MET A 9 -4.82 1.89 12.88
C MET A 9 -5.40 3.16 13.53
N GLU A 10 -4.82 3.61 14.64
CA GLU A 10 -5.14 4.89 15.29
C GLU A 10 -4.85 6.09 14.38
N LYS A 11 -3.80 5.99 13.55
CA LYS A 11 -3.40 6.99 12.56
C LYS A 11 -4.08 6.81 11.20
N LYS A 12 -5.04 5.87 11.08
CA LYS A 12 -5.79 5.62 9.84
C LYS A 12 -6.43 6.90 9.30
N LYS A 13 -6.98 7.74 10.17
CA LYS A 13 -7.62 8.99 9.77
C LYS A 13 -6.63 9.98 9.14
N GLU A 14 -5.44 10.10 9.71
CA GLU A 14 -4.35 10.92 9.19
C GLU A 14 -3.82 10.35 7.87
N LEU A 15 -3.66 9.03 7.79
CA LEU A 15 -3.29 8.33 6.56
C LEU A 15 -4.30 8.60 5.44
N THR A 16 -5.60 8.41 5.68
CA THR A 16 -6.64 8.67 4.68
C THR A 16 -6.61 10.12 4.22
N ALA A 17 -6.50 11.08 5.15
CA ALA A 17 -6.37 12.48 4.79
C ALA A 17 -5.14 12.74 3.92
N LEU A 18 -4.01 12.08 4.19
CA LEU A 18 -2.77 12.22 3.41
C LEU A 18 -2.85 11.55 2.02
N LEU A 19 -3.57 10.44 1.92
CA LEU A 19 -3.87 9.77 0.64
C LEU A 19 -4.84 10.59 -0.22
N GLU A 20 -5.77 11.32 0.40
CA GLU A 20 -6.82 12.11 -0.25
C GLU A 20 -6.48 13.60 -0.43
N ALA A 21 -5.45 14.10 0.26
CA ALA A 21 -5.13 15.54 0.30
C ALA A 21 -4.93 16.16 -1.10
N ASP A 22 -4.22 15.47 -1.98
CA ASP A 22 -3.88 16.02 -3.31
C ASP A 22 -3.77 14.92 -4.39
N PRO A 23 -4.90 14.43 -4.94
CA PRO A 23 -4.91 13.36 -5.94
C PRO A 23 -4.26 13.77 -7.28
N TYR A 24 -4.14 15.07 -7.56
CA TYR A 24 -3.63 15.61 -8.82
C TYR A 24 -2.18 16.11 -8.77
N GLU A 25 -1.53 16.07 -7.61
CA GLU A 25 -0.13 16.47 -7.47
C GLU A 25 0.80 15.43 -8.15
N LYS A 26 1.86 15.89 -8.82
CA LYS A 26 2.90 14.97 -9.33
C LYS A 26 3.53 14.22 -8.14
N GLY A 27 3.20 12.95 -7.99
CA GLY A 27 3.56 12.16 -6.81
C GLY A 27 2.44 12.07 -5.76
N SER A 28 1.18 12.21 -6.18
CA SER A 28 0.05 11.81 -5.36
C SER A 28 0.01 10.29 -5.19
N PHE A 29 -0.42 9.82 -4.03
CA PHE A 29 -0.62 8.39 -3.79
C PHE A 29 -1.62 7.80 -4.80
N ALA A 30 -2.65 8.56 -5.16
CA ALA A 30 -3.62 8.20 -6.19
C ALA A 30 -2.97 7.86 -7.54
N MET A 31 -1.94 8.60 -7.97
CA MET A 31 -1.20 8.31 -9.20
C MET A 31 -0.13 7.22 -9.05
N MET A 32 0.27 6.89 -7.82
CA MET A 32 1.23 5.80 -7.56
C MET A 32 0.57 4.42 -7.61
N GLY A 33 -0.76 4.30 -7.48
CA GLY A 33 -1.40 3.00 -7.38
C GLY A 33 -1.04 2.32 -6.05
N TYR A 34 -1.56 2.89 -4.97
CA TYR A 34 -1.40 2.32 -3.64
C TYR A 34 -2.46 1.26 -3.33
N LYS A 35 -2.17 0.36 -2.40
CA LYS A 35 -3.16 -0.56 -1.82
C LYS A 35 -3.04 -0.60 -0.31
N LEU A 36 -4.17 -0.75 0.35
CA LEU A 36 -4.25 -0.91 1.80
C LEU A 36 -4.60 -2.37 2.12
N LYS A 37 -3.92 -2.92 3.13
CA LYS A 37 -4.22 -4.23 3.71
C LYS A 37 -4.27 -4.11 5.21
N ASP A 38 -5.36 -4.57 5.81
CA ASP A 38 -5.42 -4.67 7.26
C ASP A 38 -4.53 -5.84 7.73
N GLY A 39 -3.84 -5.71 8.86
CA GLY A 39 -2.90 -6.73 9.31
C GLY A 39 -3.51 -8.12 9.49
N ASN A 40 -4.79 -8.18 9.89
CA ASN A 40 -5.58 -9.41 9.91
C ASN A 40 -5.52 -10.16 8.56
N GLN A 41 -5.65 -9.44 7.44
CA GLN A 41 -5.73 -10.05 6.10
C GLN A 41 -4.41 -10.63 5.61
N VAL A 42 -3.29 -10.17 6.15
CA VAL A 42 -1.94 -10.53 5.70
C VAL A 42 -1.17 -11.34 6.74
N GLY A 43 -1.79 -11.62 7.89
CA GLY A 43 -1.16 -12.29 9.02
C GLY A 43 -0.09 -11.43 9.71
N GLY A 44 -0.27 -10.12 9.69
CA GLY A 44 0.49 -9.14 10.47
C GLY A 44 -0.30 -8.65 11.69
N ASP A 45 0.19 -7.60 12.33
CA ASP A 45 -0.48 -6.98 13.49
C ASP A 45 -1.86 -6.40 13.12
N GLU A 46 -2.93 -6.86 13.77
CA GLU A 46 -4.31 -6.42 13.55
C GLU A 46 -4.54 -4.93 13.84
N LYS A 47 -3.66 -4.29 14.63
CA LYS A 47 -3.70 -2.86 14.93
C LYS A 47 -2.90 -2.04 13.93
N VAL A 48 -2.37 -2.65 12.87
CA VAL A 48 -1.57 -2.01 11.85
C VAL A 48 -2.21 -2.21 10.48
N ILE A 49 -2.24 -1.13 9.72
CA ILE A 49 -2.63 -1.09 8.32
C ILE A 49 -1.36 -1.05 7.50
N TYR A 50 -1.25 -1.96 6.54
CA TYR A 50 -0.12 -2.03 5.64
C TYR A 50 -0.48 -1.33 4.33
N LEU A 51 0.24 -0.25 4.04
CA LEU A 51 0.17 0.48 2.79
C LEU A 51 1.24 -0.05 1.84
N TYR A 52 0.79 -0.71 0.79
CA TYR A 52 1.62 -1.08 -0.34
C TYR A 52 1.65 0.05 -1.36
N ILE A 53 2.85 0.36 -1.86
CA ILE A 53 3.06 1.32 -2.93
C ILE A 53 3.92 0.66 -4.00
N SER A 54 3.48 0.78 -5.25
CA SER A 54 4.26 0.42 -6.42
C SER A 54 4.60 1.67 -7.22
N GLY A 55 5.80 1.76 -7.77
CA GLY A 55 6.18 2.91 -8.60
C GLY A 55 7.68 3.14 -8.66
N ASP A 56 8.06 4.25 -9.28
CA ASP A 56 9.46 4.66 -9.40
C ASP A 56 10.07 5.01 -8.03
N ASP A 57 11.39 4.94 -7.90
CA ASP A 57 12.08 5.15 -6.62
C ASP A 57 11.83 6.54 -6.04
N GLU A 58 11.71 7.55 -6.90
CA GLU A 58 11.37 8.92 -6.50
C GLU A 58 9.99 8.99 -5.82
N LYS A 59 9.02 8.24 -6.36
CA LYS A 59 7.64 8.18 -5.84
C LYS A 59 7.60 7.46 -4.49
N VAL A 60 8.24 6.30 -4.42
CA VAL A 60 8.33 5.50 -3.19
C VAL A 60 9.10 6.28 -2.10
N GLY A 61 10.17 6.98 -2.47
CA GLY A 61 10.94 7.83 -1.57
C GLY A 61 10.11 8.99 -1.03
N ALA A 62 9.40 9.72 -1.88
CA ALA A 62 8.52 10.82 -1.47
C ALA A 62 7.40 10.34 -0.53
N ALA A 63 6.79 9.19 -0.82
CA ALA A 63 5.81 8.56 0.07
C ALA A 63 6.44 8.18 1.43
N GLY A 64 7.65 7.63 1.42
CA GLY A 64 8.37 7.28 2.63
C GLY A 64 8.67 8.47 3.54
N GLU A 65 8.98 9.63 2.98
CA GLU A 65 9.18 10.88 3.71
C GLU A 65 7.86 11.42 4.28
N LYS A 66 6.78 11.45 3.47
CA LYS A 66 5.43 11.86 3.91
C LYS A 66 4.89 10.98 5.06
N LEU A 67 5.24 9.70 5.06
CA LEU A 67 4.79 8.73 6.06
C LEU A 67 5.76 8.53 7.23
N LYS A 68 6.90 9.22 7.24
CA LYS A 68 7.97 8.97 8.21
C LYS A 68 7.54 9.08 9.67
N GLU A 69 6.62 10.00 9.97
CA GLU A 69 6.08 10.22 11.32
C GLU A 69 4.86 9.34 11.65
N LEU A 70 4.23 8.76 10.62
CA LEU A 70 3.04 7.93 10.76
C LEU A 70 3.38 6.43 10.74
N ARG A 71 4.53 6.05 10.16
CA ARG A 71 4.88 4.66 9.92
C ARG A 71 5.47 3.96 11.14
N VAL A 72 5.25 2.65 11.18
CA VAL A 72 5.93 1.69 12.04
C VAL A 72 6.79 0.77 11.20
N ASP A 73 7.81 0.19 11.81
CA ASP A 73 8.66 -0.80 11.16
C ASP A 73 7.86 -2.03 10.76
N VAL A 74 8.07 -2.47 9.51
CA VAL A 74 7.50 -3.69 8.97
C VAL A 74 8.65 -4.69 8.80
N PRO A 75 8.57 -5.89 9.39
CA PRO A 75 9.57 -6.92 9.16
C PRO A 75 9.67 -7.26 7.67
N ALA A 76 10.89 -7.46 7.16
CA ALA A 76 11.13 -7.76 5.75
C ALA A 76 10.32 -8.97 5.27
N GLU A 77 10.22 -10.02 6.09
CA GLU A 77 9.43 -11.23 5.78
C GLU A 77 7.94 -10.91 5.58
N LEU A 78 7.40 -10.00 6.38
CA LEU A 78 6.00 -9.57 6.27
C LEU A 78 5.80 -8.66 5.06
N GLU A 79 6.75 -7.77 4.78
CA GLU A 79 6.74 -6.93 3.57
C GLU A 79 6.71 -7.78 2.30
N GLU A 80 7.61 -8.77 2.16
CA GLU A 80 7.63 -9.68 1.01
C GLU A 80 6.33 -10.47 0.87
N LYS A 81 5.79 -10.96 2.00
CA LYS A 81 4.50 -11.68 2.02
C LYS A 81 3.35 -10.81 1.52
N ILE A 82 3.27 -9.56 1.98
CA ILE A 82 2.22 -8.61 1.57
C ILE A 82 2.35 -8.30 0.07
N ILE A 83 3.57 -8.08 -0.42
CA ILE A 83 3.83 -7.86 -1.85
C ILE A 83 3.36 -9.06 -2.67
N GLY A 84 3.63 -10.29 -2.21
CA GLY A 84 3.18 -11.53 -2.84
C GLY A 84 1.66 -11.64 -2.90
N ILE A 85 0.97 -11.43 -1.78
CA ILE A 85 -0.51 -11.44 -1.70
C ILE A 85 -1.11 -10.45 -2.70
N ILE A 86 -0.58 -9.22 -2.72
CA ILE A 86 -1.08 -8.17 -3.61
C ILE A 86 -0.83 -8.52 -5.08
N ALA A 87 0.33 -9.08 -5.41
CA ALA A 87 0.63 -9.50 -6.78
C ALA A 87 -0.31 -10.63 -7.24
N GLU A 88 -0.60 -11.62 -6.40
CA GLU A 88 -1.59 -12.66 -6.70
C GLU A 88 -3.00 -12.09 -6.91
N GLU A 89 -3.41 -11.11 -6.11
CA GLU A 89 -4.71 -10.45 -6.28
C GLU A 89 -4.80 -9.68 -7.60
N GLU A 90 -3.72 -9.03 -8.02
CA GLU A 90 -3.65 -8.33 -9.31
C GLU A 90 -3.73 -9.30 -10.49
N ASP A 91 -3.03 -10.41 -10.40
CA ASP A 91 -3.06 -11.47 -11.40
C ASP A 91 -4.46 -12.09 -11.54
N LYS A 92 -5.09 -12.43 -10.40
CA LYS A 92 -6.47 -12.94 -10.37
C LYS A 92 -7.49 -11.93 -10.90
N ALA A 93 -7.33 -10.65 -10.58
CA ALA A 93 -8.20 -9.60 -11.11
C ALA A 93 -8.04 -9.41 -12.62
N ALA A 94 -6.82 -9.54 -13.14
CA ALA A 94 -6.53 -9.47 -14.57
C ALA A 94 -7.07 -10.69 -15.34
N SER A 95 -6.91 -11.91 -14.80
CA SER A 95 -7.43 -13.13 -15.42
C SER A 95 -8.96 -13.23 -15.33
N GLY A 96 -9.58 -12.80 -14.23
CA GLY A 96 -11.02 -12.87 -14.03
C GLY A 96 -11.86 -11.94 -14.91
N MET A 97 -11.28 -10.85 -15.44
CA MET A 97 -11.95 -10.03 -16.46
C MET A 97 -11.93 -10.66 -17.86
N GLY A 98 -11.01 -11.58 -18.14
CA GLY A 98 -10.95 -12.28 -19.44
C GLY A 98 -12.09 -13.27 -19.63
N ASP A 99 -12.51 -13.96 -18.57
CA ASP A 99 -13.54 -15.00 -18.63
C ASP A 99 -14.99 -14.45 -18.64
N ILE A 100 -15.19 -13.17 -18.30
CA ILE A 100 -16.54 -12.55 -18.27
C ILE A 100 -16.86 -11.81 -19.58
N PHE A 101 -15.85 -11.46 -20.38
CA PHE A 101 -16.00 -10.78 -21.68
C PHE A 101 -15.53 -11.63 -22.88
N GLY A 102 -15.21 -12.91 -22.66
CA GLY A 102 -14.81 -13.89 -23.68
C GLY A 102 -15.93 -14.85 -24.08
#